data_AF-A0A7D4A7L4-F1
#
_entry.id   AF-A0A7D4A7L4-F1
#
_cell.length_a   1.000
_cell.length_b   1.000
_cell.length_c   1.000
_cell.angle_alpha   90.00
_cell.angle_beta   90.00
_cell.angle_gamma   90.00
#
_symmetry.space_group_name_H-M   'P 1'
#
loop_
_entity.id
_entity.type
_entity.pdbx_description
1 polymer ?
#
loop_
_entity_poly.entity_id
_entity_poly.type
_entity_poly.pdbx_seq_one_letter_code
_entity_poly.pdbx_strand_id
1 'polypeptide(L)'
;MRNPFEKPHSPGQWLLGSICWAVACIGAWVIIGYTSEIQSVKMTGPILYGCFWPLHFMIWWQAVRGGLYWLRASQVGGWLLNLTITLWLFIVVVFQVAALIAVTLITVFAVTCWRGKCIDW
;
A
#
# COMPACT_ATOMS: atom_id res chain seq x y z
N MET A 1 12.45 -13.36 10.29
CA MET A 1 11.56 -13.87 9.23
C MET A 1 12.11 -13.42 7.89
N ARG A 2 12.28 -14.31 6.90
CA ARG A 2 12.67 -13.93 5.53
C ARG A 2 11.51 -13.19 4.86
N ASN A 3 11.81 -12.19 4.05
CA ASN A 3 10.78 -11.37 3.42
C ASN A 3 9.95 -12.27 2.46
N PRO A 4 8.61 -12.36 2.58
CA PRO A 4 7.80 -13.17 1.67
C PRO A 4 7.89 -12.72 0.20
N PHE A 5 8.44 -11.53 -0.05
CA PHE A 5 8.71 -10.97 -1.38
C PHE A 5 10.16 -11.11 -1.84
N GLU A 6 11.06 -11.69 -1.03
CA GLU A 6 12.50 -11.76 -1.36
C GLU A 6 12.79 -12.65 -2.57
N LYS A 7 11.96 -13.69 -2.80
CA LYS A 7 11.98 -14.56 -4.00
C LYS A 7 10.62 -15.26 -4.15
N PRO A 8 9.65 -14.72 -4.89
CA PRO A 8 8.50 -15.54 -5.28
C PRO A 8 8.97 -16.69 -6.17
N HIS A 9 8.70 -17.94 -5.80
CA HIS A 9 9.12 -19.11 -6.58
C HIS A 9 8.14 -19.43 -7.72
N SER A 10 6.93 -18.87 -7.68
CA SER A 10 5.92 -18.99 -8.73
C SER A 10 5.10 -17.71 -8.86
N PRO A 11 4.45 -17.45 -10.03
CA PRO A 11 3.56 -16.31 -10.20
C PRO A 11 2.37 -16.36 -9.23
N GLY A 12 1.90 -17.55 -8.86
CA GLY A 12 0.84 -17.72 -7.87
C GLY A 12 1.25 -17.29 -6.46
N GLN A 13 2.49 -17.59 -6.04
CA GLN A 13 3.01 -17.12 -4.75
C GLN A 13 3.20 -15.61 -4.71
N TRP A 14 3.65 -15.01 -5.83
CA TRP A 14 3.72 -13.55 -5.95
C TRP A 14 2.32 -12.92 -5.84
N LEU A 15 1.34 -13.47 -6.56
CA LEU A 15 -0.03 -12.96 -6.57
C LEU A 15 -0.64 -13.05 -5.17
N LEU A 16 -0.56 -14.22 -4.52
CA LEU A 16 -1.07 -14.41 -3.16
C LEU A 16 -0.38 -13.48 -2.16
N GLY A 17 0.95 -13.37 -2.21
CA GLY A 17 1.71 -12.50 -1.32
C GLY A 17 1.31 -11.03 -1.45
N SER A 18 1.17 -10.55 -2.69
CA SER A 18 0.77 -9.17 -2.97
C SER A 18 -0.70 -8.89 -2.61
N ILE A 19 -1.61 -9.86 -2.77
CA ILE A 19 -2.99 -9.77 -2.26
C ILE A 19 -3.00 -9.66 -0.74
N CYS A 20 -2.31 -10.57 -0.04
CA CYS A 20 -2.25 -10.57 1.42
C CYS A 20 -1.69 -9.25 1.97
N TRP A 21 -0.65 -8.71 1.33
CA TRP A 21 -0.11 -7.40 1.66
C TRP A 21 -1.11 -6.27 1.43
N ALA A 22 -1.81 -6.25 0.28
CA ALA A 22 -2.79 -5.22 -0.03
C ALA A 22 -3.92 -5.21 1.01
N VAL A 23 -4.46 -6.39 1.35
CA VAL A 23 -5.51 -6.54 2.38
C VAL A 23 -5.00 -6.12 3.76
N ALA A 24 -3.79 -6.55 4.15
CA ALA A 24 -3.19 -6.13 5.42
C ALA A 24 -2.99 -4.61 5.48
N CYS A 25 -2.63 -3.98 4.36
CA CYS A 25 -2.50 -2.52 4.28
C CYS A 25 -3.84 -1.81 4.40
N ILE A 26 -4.88 -2.32 3.75
CA ILE A 26 -6.25 -1.78 3.91
C ILE A 26 -6.67 -1.86 5.38
N GLY A 27 -6.47 -3.01 6.02
CA GLY A 27 -6.78 -3.19 7.44
C GLY A 27 -5.99 -2.22 8.33
N ALA A 28 -4.70 -2.05 8.08
CA ALA A 28 -3.86 -1.11 8.82
C ALA A 28 -4.34 0.34 8.63
N TRP A 29 -4.68 0.75 7.40
CA TRP A 29 -5.22 2.09 7.13
C TRP A 29 -6.54 2.34 7.86
N VAL A 30 -7.44 1.35 7.89
CA VAL A 30 -8.72 1.45 8.62
C VAL A 30 -8.50 1.58 10.12
N ILE A 31 -7.60 0.77 10.70
CA ILE A 31 -7.27 0.84 12.14
C ILE A 31 -6.65 2.19 12.48
N ILE A 32 -5.72 2.68 11.65
CA ILE A 32 -5.09 3.99 11.83
C ILE A 32 -6.14 5.11 11.72
N GLY A 33 -7.07 5.03 10.78
CA GLY A 33 -8.19 5.97 10.63
C GLY A 33 -9.08 5.98 11.88
N TYR A 34 -9.56 4.81 12.31
CA TYR A 34 -10.42 4.67 13.48
C TYR A 34 -9.73 5.15 14.77
N THR A 35 -8.45 4.81 14.98
CA THR A 35 -7.69 5.25 16.16
C THR A 35 -7.41 6.75 16.15
N SER A 36 -7.37 7.40 14.99
CA SER A 36 -7.20 8.85 14.88
C SER A 36 -8.48 9.65 15.22
N GLU A 37 -9.67 9.04 15.10
CA GLU A 37 -10.94 9.65 15.54
C GLU A 37 -11.10 9.64 17.07
N ILE A 38 -10.40 8.74 17.77
CA ILE A 38 -10.34 8.72 19.22
C ILE A 38 -9.36 9.83 19.66
N GLN A 39 -9.92 11.01 19.93
CA GLN A 39 -9.27 12.32 20.21
C GLN A 39 -8.07 12.35 21.18
N SER A 40 -7.71 11.26 21.86
CA SER A 40 -6.62 11.20 22.84
C SER A 40 -5.24 10.93 22.25
N VAL A 41 -5.14 10.63 20.95
CA VAL A 41 -3.92 10.09 20.34
C VAL A 41 -3.19 11.10 19.45
N LYS A 42 -2.94 12.31 19.97
CA LYS A 42 -2.32 13.43 19.22
C LYS A 42 -0.89 13.16 18.71
N MET A 43 -0.16 12.19 19.27
CA MET A 43 1.20 11.83 18.83
C MET A 43 1.31 10.47 18.15
N THR A 44 0.49 9.48 18.53
CA THR A 44 0.65 8.12 17.98
C THR A 44 0.15 8.01 16.55
N GLY A 45 -0.85 8.80 16.14
CA GLY A 45 -1.31 8.86 14.75
C GLY A 45 -0.16 9.20 13.78
N PRO A 46 0.47 10.39 13.89
CA PRO A 46 1.58 10.78 13.01
C PRO A 46 2.77 9.81 13.01
N ILE A 47 3.08 9.19 14.15
CA ILE A 47 4.18 8.22 14.27
C ILE A 47 3.81 6.90 13.56
N LEU A 48 2.59 6.39 13.75
CA LEU A 48 2.11 5.20 13.06
C LEU A 48 2.05 5.42 11.54
N TYR A 49 1.57 6.58 11.09
CA TYR A 49 1.64 7.00 9.68
C TYR A 49 3.09 7.04 9.17
N GLY A 50 4.00 7.68 9.92
CA GLY A 50 5.39 7.86 9.54
C GLY A 50 6.21 6.57 9.46
N CYS A 51 5.91 5.57 10.30
CA CYS A 51 6.56 4.25 10.25
C CYS A 51 5.91 3.32 9.21
N PHE A 52 4.59 3.39 9.06
CA PHE A 52 3.86 2.54 8.13
C PHE A 52 4.18 2.88 6.67
N TRP A 53 4.36 4.17 6.37
CA TRP A 53 4.54 4.64 4.99
C TRP A 53 5.80 4.13 4.28
N PRO A 54 7.01 4.21 4.86
CA PRO A 54 8.21 3.64 4.25
C PRO A 54 8.10 2.12 4.07
N LEU A 55 7.53 1.42 5.04
CA LEU A 55 7.32 -0.02 4.98
C LEU A 55 6.35 -0.39 3.85
N HIS A 56 5.24 0.34 3.73
CA HIS A 56 4.27 0.21 2.66
C HIS A 56 4.92 0.38 1.29
N PHE A 57 5.71 1.45 1.11
CA PHE A 57 6.42 1.72 -0.13
C PHE A 57 7.46 0.64 -0.48
N MET A 58 8.23 0.17 0.51
CA MET A 58 9.22 -0.89 0.29
C MET A 58 8.56 -2.19 -0.18
N ILE A 59 7.44 -2.59 0.43
CA ILE A 59 6.74 -3.83 0.04
C ILE A 59 6.04 -3.65 -1.31
N TRP A 60 5.39 -2.50 -1.53
CA TRP A 60 4.79 -2.15 -2.82
C TRP A 60 5.82 -2.24 -3.96
N TRP A 61 6.99 -1.65 -3.77
CA TRP A 61 8.06 -1.67 -4.77
C TRP A 61 8.49 -3.09 -5.12
N GLN A 62 8.61 -3.97 -4.12
CA GLN A 62 8.92 -5.38 -4.36
C GLN A 62 7.79 -6.11 -5.09
N ALA A 63 6.52 -5.81 -4.76
CA ALA A 63 5.37 -6.37 -5.46
C ALA A 63 5.35 -5.97 -6.94
N VAL A 64 5.62 -4.69 -7.26
CA VAL A 64 5.71 -4.20 -8.65
C VAL A 64 6.87 -4.86 -9.39
N ARG A 65 8.07 -4.89 -8.80
CA ARG A 65 9.24 -5.55 -9.41
C ARG A 65 9.00 -7.03 -9.68
N GLY A 66 8.36 -7.73 -8.73
CA GLY A 66 7.96 -9.12 -8.89
C GLY A 66 7.00 -9.32 -10.05
N GLY A 67 5.98 -8.46 -10.19
CA GLY A 67 5.02 -8.56 -11.28
C GLY A 67 5.65 -8.26 -12.64
N LEU A 68 6.51 -7.25 -12.75
CA LEU A 68 7.24 -6.95 -14.00
C LEU A 68 8.19 -8.09 -14.40
N TYR A 69 8.86 -8.71 -13.43
CA TYR A 69 9.68 -9.89 -13.67
C TYR A 69 8.83 -11.03 -14.23
N TRP A 70 7.70 -11.33 -13.58
CA TRP A 70 6.82 -12.40 -14.03
C TRP A 70 6.22 -12.10 -15.40
N LEU A 71 5.77 -10.87 -15.66
CA LEU A 71 5.26 -10.45 -16.96
C LEU A 71 6.27 -10.72 -18.09
N ARG A 72 7.56 -10.46 -17.82
CA ARG A 72 8.64 -10.73 -18.76
C ARG A 72 8.90 -12.23 -18.93
N ALA A 73 8.87 -12.99 -17.83
CA ALA A 73 9.07 -14.44 -17.85
C ALA A 73 7.89 -15.20 -18.50
N SER A 74 6.65 -14.71 -18.31
CA SER A 74 5.42 -15.31 -18.83
C SER A 74 5.07 -14.89 -20.26
N GLN A 75 5.90 -14.08 -20.93
CA GLN A 75 5.81 -13.92 -22.39
C GLN A 75 5.92 -15.28 -23.13
N VAL A 76 6.46 -16.31 -22.46
CA VAL A 76 6.54 -17.70 -22.96
C VAL A 76 5.37 -18.57 -22.45
N GLY A 77 4.65 -18.15 -21.41
CA GLY A 77 3.61 -18.93 -20.72
C GLY A 77 2.24 -18.28 -20.75
N GLY A 78 1.34 -18.78 -21.60
CA GLY A 78 -0.13 -18.60 -21.55
C GLY A 78 -0.68 -17.17 -21.45
N TRP A 79 -1.42 -16.72 -22.47
CA TRP A 79 -2.07 -15.39 -22.50
C TRP A 79 -2.89 -15.04 -21.23
N LEU A 80 -3.53 -16.04 -20.62
CA LEU A 80 -4.34 -15.87 -19.41
C LEU A 80 -3.51 -15.47 -18.18
N LEU A 81 -2.30 -16.03 -18.04
CA LEU A 81 -1.38 -15.71 -16.96
C LEU A 81 -0.85 -14.27 -17.12
N ASN A 82 -0.49 -13.89 -18.35
CA ASN A 82 -0.08 -12.52 -18.69
C ASN A 82 -1.19 -11.51 -18.36
N LEU A 83 -2.44 -11.82 -18.74
CA LEU A 83 -3.58 -10.97 -18.43
C LEU A 83 -3.76 -10.81 -16.91
N THR A 84 -3.69 -11.91 -16.16
CA THR A 84 -3.84 -11.92 -14.69
C THR A 84 -2.78 -11.05 -14.02
N ILE A 85 -1.50 -11.23 -14.39
CA ILE A 85 -0.39 -10.44 -13.83
C ILE A 85 -0.56 -8.95 -14.18
N THR A 86 -0.95 -8.65 -15.41
CA THR A 86 -1.15 -7.26 -15.87
C THR A 86 -2.26 -6.57 -15.09
N LEU A 87 -3.42 -7.21 -14.98
CA LEU A 87 -4.56 -6.68 -14.24
C LEU A 87 -4.22 -6.45 -12.77
N TRP A 88 -3.51 -7.40 -12.15
CA TRP A 88 -3.11 -7.25 -10.75
C TRP A 88 -2.06 -6.16 -10.55
N LEU A 89 -1.07 -6.05 -11.43
CA LEU A 89 -0.11 -4.94 -11.42
C LEU A 89 -0.82 -3.59 -11.50
N PHE A 90 -1.83 -3.47 -12.37
CA PHE A 90 -2.64 -2.26 -12.46
C PHE A 90 -3.33 -1.94 -11.12
N ILE A 91 -3.96 -2.94 -10.49
CA ILE A 91 -4.57 -2.78 -9.16
C ILE A 91 -3.55 -2.32 -8.12
N VAL A 92 -2.36 -2.92 -8.08
CA VAL A 92 -1.29 -2.56 -7.14
C VAL A 92 -0.83 -1.10 -7.34
N VAL A 93 -0.75 -0.63 -8.58
CA VAL A 93 -0.40 0.77 -8.88
C VAL A 93 -1.51 1.73 -8.48
N VAL A 94 -2.77 1.44 -8.85
CA VAL A 94 -3.93 2.26 -8.48
C VAL A 94 -4.07 2.37 -6.96
N PHE A 95 -3.87 1.26 -6.25
CA PHE A 95 -3.89 1.22 -4.80
C PHE A 95 -2.84 2.15 -4.17
N GLN A 96 -1.62 2.18 -4.70
CA GLN A 96 -0.57 3.10 -4.24
C GLN A 96 -0.90 4.57 -4.53
N VAL A 97 -1.50 4.86 -5.69
CA VAL A 97 -1.95 6.22 -6.03
C VAL A 97 -3.05 6.69 -5.08
N ALA A 98 -4.03 5.82 -4.78
CA ALA A 98 -5.07 6.12 -3.81
C ALA A 98 -4.50 6.38 -2.41
N ALA A 99 -3.53 5.56 -1.97
CA ALA A 99 -2.84 5.75 -0.69
C ALA A 99 -2.07 7.08 -0.64
N LEU A 100 -1.37 7.45 -1.73
CA LEU A 100 -0.68 8.73 -1.86
C LEU A 100 -1.63 9.92 -1.75
N ILE A 101 -2.76 9.86 -2.44
CA ILE A 101 -3.79 10.91 -2.39
C ILE A 101 -4.32 11.04 -0.96
N ALA A 102 -4.70 9.93 -0.32
CA ALA A 102 -5.19 9.93 1.05
C ALA A 102 -4.18 10.54 2.04
N VAL A 103 -2.92 10.13 1.99
CA VAL A 103 -1.85 10.68 2.84
C VAL A 103 -1.61 12.15 2.57
N THR A 104 -1.63 12.58 1.31
CA THR A 104 -1.48 13.99 0.94
C THR A 104 -2.62 14.83 1.52
N LEU A 105 -3.86 14.37 1.39
CA LEU A 105 -5.04 15.04 1.95
C LEU A 105 -4.96 15.17 3.48
N ILE A 106 -4.60 14.08 4.17
CA ILE A 106 -4.43 14.07 5.64
C ILE A 106 -3.31 15.01 6.07
N THR A 107 -2.17 15.01 5.36
CA THR A 107 -1.03 15.88 5.67
C THR A 107 -1.38 17.34 5.47
N VAL A 108 -2.03 17.68 4.35
CA VAL A 108 -2.50 19.05 4.05
C VAL A 108 -3.47 19.50 5.13
N PHE A 109 -4.46 18.67 5.46
CA PHE A 109 -5.43 18.96 6.52
C PHE A 109 -4.75 19.21 7.87
N ALA A 110 -3.86 18.31 8.30
CA ALA A 110 -3.11 18.44 9.54
C ALA A 110 -2.29 19.73 9.60
N VAL A 111 -1.59 20.09 8.51
CA VAL A 111 -0.82 21.34 8.43
C VAL A 111 -1.74 22.57 8.48
N THR A 112 -2.88 22.55 7.79
CA THR A 112 -3.85 23.66 7.83
C THR A 112 -4.49 23.84 9.20
N CYS A 113 -4.82 22.74 9.88
CA CYS A 113 -5.35 22.72 11.24
C CYS A 113 -4.32 23.21 12.26
N TRP A 114 -3.07 22.74 12.16
CA TRP A 114 -1.97 23.16 13.03
C TRP A 114 -1.67 24.66 12.93
N ARG A 115 -1.83 25.25 11.73
CA ARG A 115 -1.67 26.69 11.50
C ARG A 115 -2.84 27.55 12.00
N GLY A 116 -3.74 27.02 12.81
CA GLY A 116 -4.77 27.78 13.52
C GLY A 116 -6.02 28.10 12.69
N LYS A 117 -6.28 27.34 11.62
CA LYS A 117 -7.52 27.46 10.82
C LYS A 117 -8.34 26.16 10.84
N CYS A 118 -8.53 25.55 12.01
CA CYS A 118 -9.60 24.56 12.14
C CYS A 118 -10.91 25.33 11.95
N ILE A 119 -11.58 25.11 10.81
CA ILE A 119 -12.96 25.56 10.62
C ILE A 119 -13.80 24.79 11.62
N ASP A 120 -14.46 25.51 12.54
CA ASP A 120 -15.46 24.93 13.44
C ASP A 120 -16.64 24.45 12.56
N TRP A 121 -16.78 23.13 12.41
CA TRP A 121 -17.95 22.51 11.78
C TRP A 121 -18.94 22.10 12.87
#